data_AF-A0A538DEL5-F1
#
_entry.id   AF-A0A538DEL5-F1
#
_cell.length_a   1.000
_cell.length_b   1.000
_cell.length_c   1.000
_cell.angle_alpha   90.00
_cell.angle_beta   90.00
_cell.angle_gamma   90.00
#
_symmetry.space_group_name_H-M   'P 1'
#
loop_
_entity.id
_entity.type
_entity.pdbx_description
1 polymer ?
#
loop_
_entity_poly.entity_id
_entity_poly.type
_entity_poly.pdbx_seq_one_letter_code
_entity_poly.pdbx_strand_id
1 'polypeptide(L)' 'MTEDSAEIFDDLYLGLRAGGAIRKQRRGEPLTTEEREALGRWQRLSTWRKALAVGGFAVGTFGLGFTLGGLIFGRWRKA' A
#
# COMPACT_ATOMS: atom_id res chain seq x y z
N MET A 1 0.17 9.15 -18.03
CA MET A 1 1.08 8.03 -17.65
C MET A 1 1.91 8.36 -16.42
N THR A 2 2.68 9.46 -16.41
CA THR A 2 3.46 9.90 -15.24
C THR A 2 2.60 10.52 -14.14
N GLU A 3 1.62 11.37 -14.47
CA GLU A 3 0.67 11.89 -13.47
C GLU A 3 -0.16 10.77 -12.83
N ASP A 4 -0.72 9.84 -13.63
CA ASP A 4 -1.50 8.72 -13.10
C ASP A 4 -0.69 7.84 -12.14
N SER A 5 0.60 7.64 -12.43
CA SER A 5 1.50 6.89 -11.56
C SER A 5 1.77 7.63 -10.25
N ALA A 6 1.99 8.95 -10.31
CA ALA A 6 2.20 9.79 -9.13
C ALA A 6 0.97 9.76 -8.20
N GLU A 7 -0.24 9.83 -8.76
CA GLU A 7 -1.48 9.72 -7.98
C GLU A 7 -1.62 8.39 -7.24
N ILE A 8 -1.18 7.27 -7.85
CA ILE A 8 -1.21 5.95 -7.21
C ILE A 8 -0.24 5.91 -6.01
N PHE A 9 0.96 6.49 -6.15
CA PHE A 9 1.92 6.56 -5.04
C PHE A 9 1.44 7.47 -3.92
N ASP A 10 0.81 8.59 -4.25
CA ASP A 10 0.19 9.48 -3.27
C ASP A 10 -0.92 8.78 -2.49
N ASP A 11 -1.78 8.03 -3.19
CA ASP A 11 -2.83 7.23 -2.56
C ASP A 11 -2.24 6.12 -1.67
N LEU A 12 -1.17 5.46 -2.13
CA LEU A 12 -0.47 4.44 -1.34
C LEU A 12 0.12 5.05 -0.05
N TYR A 13 0.78 6.21 -0.17
CA TYR A 13 1.38 6.90 0.98
C TYR A 13 0.31 7.40 1.96
N LEU A 14 -0.81 7.92 1.43
CA LEU A 14 -1.96 8.31 2.22
C LEU A 14 -2.55 7.10 2.97
N GLY A 15 -2.66 5.95 2.30
CA GLY A 15 -3.11 4.69 2.91
C GLY A 15 -2.20 4.20 4.02
N LEU A 16 -0.88 4.33 3.86
CA LEU A 16 0.09 3.99 4.90
C LEU A 16 -0.09 4.88 6.15
N ARG A 17 -0.18 6.19 5.97
CA ARG A 17 -0.37 7.17 7.06
C ARG A 17 -1.70 6.97 7.77
N ALA A 18 -2.78 6.76 7.01
CA ALA A 18 -4.11 6.46 7.55
C ALA A 18 -4.15 5.12 8.29
N GLY A 19 -3.41 4.12 7.82
CA GLY A 19 -3.27 2.82 8.49
C GLY A 19 -2.59 2.93 9.84
N GLY A 20 -1.53 3.74 9.95
CA GLY A 20 -0.90 4.08 11.23
C GLY A 20 -1.86 4.78 12.18
N ALA A 21 -2.58 5.80 11.68
CA ALA A 21 -3.59 6.53 12.43
C ALA A 21 -4.73 5.61 12.95
N ILE A 22 -5.24 4.69 12.12
CA ILE A 22 -6.27 3.72 12.55
C ILE A 22 -5.76 2.82 13.68
N ARG A 23 -4.51 2.34 13.61
CA ARG A 23 -3.95 1.47 14.66
C ARG A 23 -3.82 2.23 15.97
N LYS A 24 -3.37 3.49 15.89
CA LYS A 24 -3.28 4.40 17.03
C LYS A 24 -4.66 4.68 17.63
N GLN A 25 -5.66 4.98 16.80
CA GLN A 25 -7.04 5.17 17.22
C GLN A 25 -7.61 3.94 17.95
N ARG A 26 -7.33 2.73 17.45
CA ARG A 26 -7.76 1.47 18.09
C ARG A 26 -7.12 1.24 19.46
N ARG A 27 -5.95 1.83 19.72
CA ARG A 27 -5.30 1.82 21.05
C ARG A 27 -5.83 2.91 21.99
N GLY A 28 -6.78 3.74 21.55
CA GLY A 28 -7.32 4.85 22.33
C GLY A 28 -6.37 6.05 22.45
N GLU A 29 -5.27 6.05 21.70
CA GLU A 29 -4.32 7.16 21.69
C GLU A 29 -4.90 8.38 20.93
N PRO A 30 -4.64 9.61 21.41
CA PRO A 30 -5.12 10.81 20.72
C PRO A 30 -4.44 10.95 19.35
N LEU A 31 -5.25 11.13 18.32
CA LEU A 31 -4.77 11.44 16.98
C LEU A 31 -4.37 12.91 16.86
N THR A 32 -3.23 13.16 16.21
CA THR A 32 -2.83 14.51 15.79
C THR A 32 -3.76 15.00 14.68
N THR A 33 -3.74 16.31 14.41
CA THR A 33 -4.51 16.92 13.31
C THR A 33 -4.19 16.25 11.97
N GLU A 34 -2.90 16.04 11.68
CA GLU A 34 -2.46 15.39 10.45
C GLU A 34 -2.95 13.94 10.33
N GLU A 35 -2.93 13.19 11.44
CA GLU A 35 -3.40 11.80 11.47
C GLU A 35 -4.91 11.72 11.20
N ARG A 36 -5.69 12.65 11.75
CA ARG A 36 -7.14 12.77 11.49
C ARG A 36 -7.41 13.12 10.05
N GLU A 37 -6.67 14.06 9.48
CA GLU A 37 -6.82 14.46 8.08
C GLU A 37 -6.43 13.35 7.13
N ALA A 38 -5.31 12.66 7.38
CA ALA A 38 -4.89 11.51 6.59
C ALA A 38 -5.96 10.40 6.62
N LEU A 39 -6.47 10.08 7.81
CA LEU A 39 -7.54 9.11 7.98
C LEU A 39 -8.83 9.53 7.25
N GLY A 40 -9.24 10.79 7.39
CA GLY A 40 -10.42 11.32 6.72
C GLY A 40 -10.29 11.32 5.19
N ARG A 41 -9.15 11.74 4.66
CA ARG A 41 -8.87 11.70 3.21
C ARG A 41 -8.85 10.26 2.69
N TRP A 42 -8.22 9.33 3.42
CA TRP A 42 -8.23 7.92 3.07
C TRP A 42 -9.65 7.32 3.10
N GLN A 43 -10.48 7.67 4.09
CA GLN A 43 -11.86 7.18 4.13
C GLN A 43 -12.67 7.66 2.93
N ARG A 44 -12.48 8.91 2.48
CA ARG A 44 -13.16 9.50 1.32
C ARG A 44 -12.67 9.00 -0.05
N LEU A 45 -11.48 8.40 -0.12
CA LEU A 45 -11.00 7.79 -1.36
C LEU A 45 -11.96 6.68 -1.83
N SER A 46 -12.22 6.65 -3.14
CA SER A 46 -13.06 5.62 -3.74
C SER A 46 -12.42 4.23 -3.56
N THR A 47 -13.27 3.19 -3.48
CA THR A 47 -12.81 1.80 -3.34
C THR A 47 -11.87 1.39 -4.48
N TRP A 48 -12.13 1.88 -5.69
CA TRP A 48 -11.27 1.63 -6.85
C TRP A 48 -9.85 2.18 -6.68
N ARG A 49 -9.71 3.43 -6.20
CA ARG A 49 -8.39 4.04 -5.95
C ARG A 49 -7.63 3.32 -4.84
N LYS A 50 -8.32 2.94 -3.77
CA LYS A 50 -7.74 2.09 -2.71
C LYS A 50 -7.24 0.75 -3.26
N ALA A 51 -8.03 0.12 -4.13
CA ALA A 51 -7.68 -1.16 -4.74
C ALA A 51 -6.46 -1.04 -5.67
N LEU A 52 -6.36 0.03 -6.46
CA LEU A 52 -5.20 0.27 -7.31
C LEU A 52 -3.93 0.54 -6.49
N ALA A 53 -4.00 1.38 -5.46
CA ALA A 53 -2.87 1.68 -4.60
C ALA A 53 -2.33 0.43 -3.89
N VAL A 54 -3.22 -0.32 -3.22
CA VAL A 54 -2.83 -1.54 -2.48
C VAL A 54 -2.47 -2.68 -3.43
N GLY A 55 -3.24 -2.87 -4.50
CA GLY A 55 -3.05 -3.94 -5.48
C GLY A 55 -1.76 -3.76 -6.28
N GLY A 56 -1.47 -2.54 -6.75
CA GLY A 56 -0.21 -2.22 -7.43
C GLY A 56 1.01 -2.49 -6.56
N PHE A 57 0.97 -2.06 -5.29
CA PHE A 57 2.02 -2.37 -4.32
C PHE A 57 2.20 -3.87 -4.09
N ALA A 58 1.09 -4.61 -3.93
CA ALA A 58 1.13 -6.05 -3.69
C ALA A 58 1.68 -6.83 -4.89
N VAL A 59 1.20 -6.53 -6.10
CA VAL A 59 1.68 -7.15 -7.33
C VAL A 59 3.17 -6.83 -7.54
N GLY A 60 3.59 -5.57 -7.35
CA GLY A 60 4.99 -5.18 -7.46
C GLY A 60 5.88 -5.93 -6.47
N THR A 61 5.54 -5.88 -5.18
CA THR A 61 6.39 -6.45 -4.12
C THR A 61 6.39 -7.98 -4.13
N PHE A 62 5.21 -8.60 -4.09
CA PHE A 62 5.10 -10.05 -3.99
C PHE A 62 5.33 -10.75 -5.34
N GLY A 63 4.94 -10.12 -6.45
CA GLY A 63 5.20 -10.66 -7.79
C GLY A 63 6.69 -10.73 -8.11
N LEU A 64 7.47 -9.72 -7.72
CA LEU A 64 8.94 -9.75 -7.83
C LEU A 64 9.53 -10.88 -6.99
N GLY A 65 9.11 -11.02 -5.73
CA GLY A 65 9.57 -12.09 -4.85
C GLY A 65 9.26 -13.49 -5.39
N PHE A 66 8.04 -13.69 -5.90
CA PHE A 66 7.63 -14.94 -6.54
C PHE A 66 8.48 -15.25 -7.79
N THR A 67 8.70 -14.25 -8.65
CA THR A 67 9.47 -14.42 -9.89
C THR A 67 10.93 -14.78 -9.60
N LEU A 68 11.56 -14.06 -8.65
CA LEU A 68 12.93 -14.34 -8.21
C LEU A 68 13.04 -15.71 -7.52
N GLY A 69 12.10 -16.05 -6.65
CA GLY A 69 12.04 -17.36 -6.02
C GLY A 69 11.90 -18.49 -7.04
N GLY A 70 10.99 -18.35 -8.01
CA GLY A 70 10.82 -19.29 -9.11
C GLY A 70 12.10 -19.49 -9.93
N LEU A 71 12.85 -18.41 -10.21
CA LEU A 71 14.12 -18.49 -10.91
C LEU A 71 15.19 -19.25 -10.11
N ILE A 72 15.30 -18.99 -8.81
CA ILE A 72 16.28 -19.66 -7.93
C ILE A 72 15.91 -21.13 -7.75
N PHE A 73 14.69 -21.45 -7.29
CA PHE A 73 14.26 -22.83 -7.06
C PHE A 73 14.15 -23.65 -8.35
N GLY A 74 13.74 -23.05 -9.46
CA GLY A 74 13.70 -23.71 -10.76
C GLY A 74 15.09 -24.11 -11.27
N ARG A 75 16.12 -23.34 -10.92
CA ARG A 75 17.52 -23.67 -11.23
C ARG A 75 18.07 -24.80 -10.37
N TRP A 76 17.65 -24.88 -9.11
CA TRP A 76 18.06 -25.95 -8.19
C TRP A 76 17.35 -27.29 -8.49
N ARG A 77 16.18 -27.26 -9.14
CA ARG A 77 15.45 -28.47 -9.53
C ARG A 77 15.98 -29.14 -10.81
N LYS A 78 16.94 -28.51 -11.50
CA LYS A 78 17.62 -29.05 -12.70
C LYS A 78 19.03 -29.58 -12.42
N ALA A 79 19.51 -29.48 -11.18
CA ALA A 79 20.77 -30.06 -10.71
C ALA A 79 20.52 -31.42 -10.05
#